data_AF-A0AAP2XVW3-F1
#
_entry.id   AF-A0AAP2XVW3-F1
#
_cell.length_a   1.000
_cell.length_b   1.000
_cell.length_c   1.000
_cell.angle_alpha   90.00
_cell.angle_beta   90.00
_cell.angle_gamma   90.00
#
_symmetry.space_group_name_H-M   'P 1'
#
loop_
_entity.id
_entity.type
_entity.pdbx_description
1 polymer ?
#
loop_
_entity_poly.entity_id
_entity_poly.type
_entity_poly.pdbx_seq_one_letter_code
_entity_poly.pdbx_strand_id
1 'polypeptide(L)'
;MNQTSLSFTVFFEDPFWIGLFEYREQQLLYLKRIVLGSEPSEQVVYEWLKGCWYSISFQAPVETVRSKASHRNPKRMQREARKAQDTGLSLTKSQLAVKQQ
;
A
#
# COMPACT_ATOMS: atom_id res chain seq x y z
N MET A 1 -3.90 16.88 18.11
CA MET A 1 -3.35 15.59 18.56
C MET A 1 -2.54 15.02 17.41
N ASN A 2 -1.24 14.82 17.60
CA ASN A 2 -0.40 14.17 16.59
C ASN A 2 -0.79 12.68 16.55
N GLN A 3 -1.16 12.18 15.37
CA GLN A 3 -1.48 10.77 15.21
C GLN A 3 -0.17 10.01 15.04
N THR A 4 0.20 9.27 16.09
CA THR A 4 1.35 8.37 16.10
C THR A 4 0.85 6.94 16.05
N SER A 5 1.41 6.11 15.18
CA SER A 5 1.04 4.69 15.07
C SER A 5 2.28 3.83 14.89
N LEU A 6 2.32 2.69 15.56
CA LEU A 6 3.31 1.66 15.31
C LEU A 6 2.60 0.37 14.88
N SER A 7 3.08 -0.25 13.81
CA SER A 7 2.67 -1.58 13.38
C SER A 7 3.88 -2.48 13.16
N PHE A 8 3.71 -3.76 13.44
CA PHE A 8 4.66 -4.81 13.10
C PHE A 8 3.98 -5.79 12.17
N THR A 9 4.51 -5.95 10.96
CA THR A 9 3.95 -6.82 9.92
C THR A 9 4.90 -7.96 9.65
N VAL A 10 4.39 -9.18 9.68
CA VAL A 10 5.15 -10.38 9.32
C VAL A 10 4.67 -10.86 7.96
N PHE A 11 5.59 -11.07 7.03
CA PHE A 11 5.30 -11.60 5.70
C PHE A 11 6.46 -12.45 5.18
N PHE A 12 6.17 -13.27 4.17
CA PHE A 12 7.17 -14.12 3.53
C PHE A 12 7.73 -13.42 2.28
N GLU A 13 9.07 -13.36 2.17
CA GLU A 13 9.81 -12.90 1.01
C GLU A 13 10.93 -13.91 0.77
N ASP A 14 10.85 -14.64 -0.35
CA ASP A 14 11.72 -15.79 -0.61
C ASP A 14 13.21 -15.47 -0.34
N PRO A 15 13.94 -16.30 0.45
CA PRO A 15 13.52 -17.56 1.10
C PRO A 15 13.13 -17.42 2.59
N PHE A 16 12.90 -16.21 3.09
CA PHE A 16 12.79 -15.95 4.52
C PHE A 16 11.48 -15.28 4.94
N TRP A 17 11.12 -15.50 6.19
CA TRP A 17 10.12 -14.69 6.87
C TRP A 17 10.74 -13.38 7.33
N ILE A 18 10.02 -12.28 7.10
CA ILE A 18 10.45 -10.92 7.40
C ILE A 18 9.46 -10.30 8.37
N GLY A 19 9.99 -9.63 9.39
CA GLY A 19 9.29 -8.68 10.22
C GLY A 19 9.60 -7.24 9.80
N LEU A 20 8.57 -6.42 9.61
CA LEU A 20 8.70 -5.00 9.28
C LEU A 20 8.03 -4.17 10.37
N PHE A 21 8.82 -3.33 11.04
CA PHE A 21 8.28 -2.25 11.86
C PHE A 21 7.98 -1.03 11.00
N GLU A 22 6.77 -0.49 11.15
CA GLU A 22 6.38 0.80 10.62
C GLU A 22 5.97 1.72 11.76
N TYR A 23 6.80 2.71 12.04
CA TYR A 23 6.47 3.78 12.98
C TYR A 23 6.14 5.04 12.19
N ARG A 24 4.93 5.56 12.38
CA ARG A 24 4.45 6.79 11.74
C ARG A 24 4.30 7.87 12.78
N GLU A 25 4.94 8.99 12.54
CA GLU A 25 4.83 10.19 13.34
C GLU A 25 4.56 11.37 12.42
N GLN A 26 3.36 11.95 12.49
CA GLN A 26 2.94 13.07 11.62
C GLN A 26 3.08 12.75 10.11
N GLN A 27 4.13 13.28 9.48
CA GLN A 27 4.52 13.12 8.07
C GLN A 27 5.82 12.32 7.90
N LEU A 28 6.36 11.75 8.97
CA LEU A 28 7.54 10.91 8.95
C LEU A 28 7.14 9.44 9.10
N LEU A 29 7.79 8.60 8.30
CA LEU A 29 7.72 7.14 8.37
C LEU A 29 9.11 6.61 8.70
N TYR A 30 9.19 5.83 9.76
CA TYR A 30 10.38 5.13 10.18
C TYR A 30 10.16 3.63 9.96
N LEU A 31 11.11 2.99 9.29
CA LEU A 31 11.05 1.58 8.94
C LEU A 31 12.20 0.81 9.57
N LYS A 32 11.93 -0.44 9.94
CA LYS A 32 12.96 -1.43 10.27
C LYS A 32 12.59 -2.80 9.76
N ARG A 33 13.39 -3.33 8.84
CA ARG A 33 13.31 -4.71 8.34
C ARG A 33 14.13 -5.65 9.22
N ILE A 34 13.57 -6.82 9.49
CA ILE A 34 14.19 -7.87 10.33
C ILE A 34 13.93 -9.20 9.65
N VAL A 35 14.98 -10.03 9.55
CA VAL A 35 14.86 -11.38 9.00
C VAL A 35 14.62 -12.35 10.16
N LEU A 36 13.47 -13.01 10.14
CA LEU A 36 13.07 -14.03 11.13
C LEU A 36 13.58 -15.41 10.72
N GLY A 37 13.84 -15.63 9.43
CA GLY A 37 14.35 -16.89 8.90
C GLY A 37 13.20 -17.84 8.57
N SER A 38 12.99 -18.85 9.39
CA SER A 38 11.89 -19.82 9.26
C SER A 38 10.53 -19.21 9.63
N GLU A 39 9.45 -19.91 9.28
CA GLU A 39 8.09 -19.50 9.64
C GLU A 39 7.95 -19.37 11.15
N PRO A 40 7.72 -18.15 11.68
CA PRO A 40 7.63 -17.95 13.12
C PRO A 40 6.20 -18.21 13.57
N SER A 41 6.02 -18.93 14.68
CA SER A 41 4.71 -18.99 15.33
C SER A 41 4.38 -17.65 15.99
N GLU A 42 3.10 -17.36 16.20
CA GLU A 42 2.65 -16.13 16.85
C GLU A 42 3.26 -15.96 18.26
N GLN A 43 3.39 -17.05 19.03
CA GLN A 43 4.01 -16.97 20.36
C GLN A 43 5.48 -16.57 20.28
N VAL A 44 6.23 -17.15 19.34
CA VAL A 44 7.65 -16.84 19.13
C VAL A 44 7.82 -15.37 18.73
N VAL A 45 6.97 -14.88 17.81
CA VAL A 45 6.97 -13.46 17.43
C VAL A 45 6.73 -12.56 18.65
N TYR A 46 5.72 -12.89 19.47
CA TYR A 46 5.36 -12.09 20.64
C TYR A 46 6.48 -12.05 21.69
N GLU A 47 7.11 -13.19 21.98
CA GLU A 47 8.23 -13.28 22.91
C GLU A 47 9.45 -12.51 22.42
N TRP A 48 9.78 -12.68 21.14
CA TRP A 48 10.87 -11.95 20.50
C TRP A 48 10.62 -10.44 20.52
N LEU A 49 9.38 -9.99 20.26
CA LEU A 49 8.99 -8.57 20.27
C LEU A 49 9.22 -7.94 21.65
N LYS A 50 8.84 -8.63 22.73
CA LYS A 50 9.05 -8.17 24.11
C LYS A 50 10.52 -7.95 24.42
N GLY A 51 11.39 -8.86 23.97
CA GLY A 51 12.84 -8.77 24.20
C GLY A 51 13.51 -7.68 23.37
N CYS A 52 13.08 -7.49 22.12
CA CYS A 52 13.72 -6.55 21.20
C CYS A 52 13.18 -5.12 21.32
N TRP A 53 12.06 -4.89 21.99
CA TRP A 53 11.39 -3.59 22.03
C TRP A 53 12.31 -2.42 22.36
N TYR A 54 13.17 -2.58 23.37
CA TYR A 54 14.07 -1.53 23.85
C TYR A 54 15.37 -1.39 23.02
N SER A 55 15.68 -2.36 22.17
CA SER A 55 16.89 -2.35 21.33
C SER A 55 16.62 -1.96 19.88
N ILE A 56 15.36 -1.64 19.54
CA ILE A 56 14.98 -1.26 18.18
C ILE A 56 15.46 0.16 17.86
N SER A 57 16.53 0.26 17.09
CA SER A 57 16.90 1.47 16.33
C SER A 57 16.23 1.47 14.96
N PHE A 58 15.55 2.57 14.63
CA PHE A 58 14.97 2.80 13.30
C PHE A 58 15.99 3.39 12.32
N GLN A 59 15.75 3.17 11.03
CA GLN A 59 16.47 3.88 9.99
C GLN A 59 16.04 5.35 9.91
N ALA A 60 16.77 6.15 9.13
CA ALA A 60 16.45 7.55 8.91
C ALA A 60 14.98 7.71 8.43
N PRO A 61 14.27 8.74 8.91
CA PRO A 61 12.88 8.94 8.56
C PRO A 61 12.72 9.26 7.07
N VAL A 62 11.64 8.76 6.49
CA VAL A 62 11.20 9.08 5.13
C VAL A 62 9.94 9.92 5.21
N GLU A 63 9.85 10.99 4.42
CA GLU A 63 8.63 11.79 4.32
C GLU A 63 7.50 10.94 3.69
N THR A 64 6.42 10.75 4.43
CA THR A 64 5.23 10.08 3.89
C THR A 64 4.41 11.08 3.10
N VAL A 65 4.37 10.89 1.78
CA VAL A 65 3.32 11.50 0.96
C VAL A 65 2.04 10.78 1.34
N ARG A 66 1.25 11.34 2.27
CA ARG A 66 -0.15 10.93 2.42
C ARG A 66 -0.87 11.33 1.14
N SER A 67 -0.75 10.53 0.09
CA SER A 67 -1.67 10.62 -1.04
C SER A 67 -3.01 10.22 -0.45
N LYS A 68 -3.85 11.20 -0.11
CA LYS A 68 -5.25 10.94 0.12
C LYS A 68 -5.69 10.14 -1.09
N ALA A 69 -6.06 8.87 -0.88
CA ALA A 69 -6.71 8.12 -1.93
C ALA A 69 -7.88 9.00 -2.36
N SER A 70 -7.77 9.60 -3.54
CA SER A 70 -8.82 10.45 -4.07
C SER A 70 -10.04 9.54 -4.08
N HIS A 71 -11.03 9.84 -3.24
CA HIS A 71 -12.29 9.12 -3.22
C HIS A 71 -12.99 9.43 -4.55
N ARG A 72 -12.56 8.75 -5.62
CA ARG A 72 -13.15 8.87 -6.94
C ARG A 72 -14.43 8.06 -6.91
N ASN A 73 -15.55 8.74 -7.14
CA ASN A 73 -16.86 8.10 -7.28
C ASN A 73 -16.74 6.91 -8.26
N PRO A 74 -17.12 5.68 -7.87
CA PRO A 74 -17.03 4.50 -8.73
C PRO A 74 -17.67 4.71 -10.12
N LYS A 75 -18.76 5.49 -10.19
CA LYS A 75 -19.43 5.85 -11.45
C LYS A 75 -18.54 6.67 -12.38
N ARG A 76 -17.69 7.55 -11.82
CA ARG A 76 -16.73 8.36 -12.59
C ARG A 76 -15.58 7.50 -13.12
N MET A 77 -15.06 6.58 -12.29
CA MET A 77 -14.02 5.64 -12.68
C MET A 77 -14.46 4.73 -13.84
N GLN A 78 -15.69 4.19 -13.77
CA GLN A 78 -16.28 3.37 -14.84
C GLN A 78 -16.45 4.17 -16.16
N ARG A 79 -16.84 5.45 -16.09
CA ARG A 79 -16.97 6.31 -17.27
C ARG A 79 -15.61 6.58 -17.93
N GLU A 80 -14.58 6.85 -17.14
CA GLU A 80 -13.22 7.08 -17.64
C GLU A 80 -12.66 5.82 -18.31
N ALA A 81 -12.86 4.64 -17.71
CA ALA A 81 -12.46 3.36 -18.31
C ALA A 81 -13.16 3.11 -19.65
N ARG A 82 -14.49 3.33 -19.73
CA ARG A 82 -15.24 3.22 -21.00
C ARG A 82 -14.75 4.21 -22.05
N LYS A 83 -14.46 5.47 -21.65
CA LYS A 83 -13.95 6.49 -22.58
C LYS A 83 -12.57 6.13 -23.11
N ALA A 84 -11.69 5.57 -22.28
CA ALA A 84 -10.36 5.11 -22.69
C ALA A 84 -10.41 3.87 -23.60
N GLN A 85 -11.50 3.10 -23.56
CA GLN A 85 -11.75 2.01 -24.53
C GLN A 85 -12.32 2.55 -25.86
N ASP A 86 -13.18 3.58 -25.80
CA ASP A 86 -13.82 4.20 -26.97
C ASP A 86 -12.88 5.15 -27.77
N THR A 87 -11.63 5.39 -27.35
CA THR A 87 -10.68 6.29 -28.05
C THR A 87 -10.21 5.81 -29.43
N GLY A 88 -10.73 4.70 -29.95
CA GLY A 88 -10.37 4.15 -31.26
C GLY A 88 -11.17 4.70 -32.45
N LEU A 89 -12.26 5.46 -32.25
CA LEU A 89 -13.13 5.90 -33.35
C LEU A 89 -13.43 7.40 -33.30
N SER A 90 -12.96 8.14 -34.30
CA SER A 90 -13.21 9.58 -34.51
C SER A 90 -14.65 9.90 -34.95
N LEU A 91 -15.56 8.93 -34.93
CA LEU A 91 -16.94 9.06 -35.40
C LEU A 91 -17.91 8.92 -34.24
N THR A 92 -18.91 9.81 -34.20
CA THR A 92 -20.01 9.71 -33.24
C THR A 92 -20.81 8.45 -33.52
N LYS A 93 -21.35 7.76 -32.50
CA LYS A 93 -22.15 6.53 -32.67
C LYS A 93 -23.30 6.69 -33.67
N SER A 94 -23.91 7.88 -33.74
CA SER A 94 -24.93 8.22 -34.73
C SER A 94 -24.39 8.22 -36.18
N GLN A 95 -23.15 8.66 -36.40
CA GLN A 95 -22.52 8.67 -37.73
C GLN A 95 -22.17 7.24 -38.19
N LEU A 96 -21.80 6.35 -37.26
CA LEU A 96 -21.58 4.93 -37.58
C LEU A 96 -22.89 4.23 -37.95
N ALA A 97 -23.99 4.54 -37.25
CA ALA A 97 -25.30 3.96 -37.52
C ALA A 97 -25.83 4.33 -38.91
N VAL A 98 -25.66 5.59 -39.34
CA VAL A 98 -26.07 6.05 -40.67
C VAL A 98 -25.30 5.37 -41.80
N LYS A 99 -24.03 4.99 -41.57
CA LYS A 99 -23.22 4.24 -42.55
C LYS A 99 -23.60 2.76 -42.70
N GLN A 100 -24.36 2.20 -41.76
CA GLN A 100 -24.77 0.79 -41.77
C GLN A 100 -26.15 0.57 -42.40
N GLN A 101 -26.82 1.63 -42.85
CA GLN A 101 -28.04 1.59 -43.67
C GLN A 101 -27.68 1.62 -45.15
#